data_AF-A0A699Z1S6-F1
#
_entry.id   AF-A0A699Z1S6-F1
#
_cell.length_a   1.000
_cell.length_b   1.000
_cell.length_c   1.000
_cell.angle_alpha   90.00
_cell.angle_beta   90.00
_cell.angle_gamma   90.00
#
_symmetry.space_group_name_H-M   'P 1'
#
loop_
_entity.id
_entity.type
_entity.pdbx_description
1 polymer ?
#
loop_
_entity_poly.entity_id
_entity_poly.type
_entity_poly.pdbx_seq_one_letter_code
_entity_poly.pdbx_strand_id
1 'polypeptide(L)'
;MLCVPPPSEQATKTILGSIFNGFLSDFQPDFRSIAKPIVDASVEAYVRISEELLPTPAKSHYTFNLRDLSKVFQGTLMVLPASCPSRDVMLRLWVHEASRVFHDRLINDEDKEYFKHMMAELITKHGLGATYDDLFTHRQLVFGDFMRMGLEREERKYEEVTDSSRLISVLEDYLDDYNLAATNRLSLDSPQKEKLFGTAYWTINISS
;
A
#
# COMPACT_ATOMS: atom_id res chain seq x y z
N MET A 1 3.04 35.38 -8.82
CA MET A 1 2.68 34.00 -8.43
C MET A 1 2.54 33.19 -9.70
N LEU A 2 3.37 32.16 -9.89
CA LEU A 2 3.22 31.23 -11.01
C LEU A 2 2.19 30.17 -10.60
N CYS A 3 1.01 30.16 -11.22
CA CYS A 3 0.06 29.07 -11.03
C CYS A 3 0.46 27.93 -11.97
N VAL A 4 0.90 26.80 -11.41
CA VAL A 4 1.21 25.59 -12.19
C VAL A 4 0.00 24.67 -12.08
N PRO A 5 -0.77 24.47 -13.17
CA PRO A 5 -1.89 23.55 -13.16
C PRO A 5 -1.41 22.11 -12.97
N PRO A 6 -2.26 21.20 -12.47
CA PRO A 6 -1.94 19.79 -12.42
C PRO A 6 -1.65 19.25 -13.85
N PRO A 7 -0.71 18.30 -13.98
CA PRO A 7 -0.40 17.69 -15.28
C PRO A 7 -1.60 16.93 -15.82
N SER A 8 -1.69 16.82 -17.15
CA SER A 8 -2.74 16.03 -17.80
C SER A 8 -2.60 14.55 -17.45
N GLU A 9 -3.72 13.81 -17.52
CA GLU A 9 -3.74 12.36 -17.29
C GLU A 9 -2.70 11.61 -18.15
N GLN A 10 -2.58 12.01 -19.42
CA GLN A 10 -1.61 11.44 -20.35
C GLN A 10 -0.16 11.70 -19.92
N ALA A 11 0.14 12.91 -19.42
CA ALA A 11 1.47 13.24 -18.91
C ALA A 11 1.78 12.43 -17.66
N THR A 12 0.82 12.30 -16.74
CA THR A 12 0.95 11.49 -15.52
C THR A 12 1.24 10.02 -15.85
N LYS A 13 0.47 9.42 -16.76
CA LYS A 13 0.70 8.04 -17.25
C LYS A 13 2.09 7.88 -17.86
N THR A 14 2.55 8.86 -18.62
CA THR A 14 3.87 8.82 -19.27
C THR A 14 5.01 8.89 -18.24
N ILE A 15 4.90 9.79 -17.26
CA ILE A 15 5.91 9.97 -16.21
C ILE A 15 6.00 8.72 -15.33
N LEU A 16 4.86 8.27 -14.77
CA LEU A 16 4.82 7.08 -13.91
C LEU A 16 5.19 5.81 -14.67
N GLY A 17 4.74 5.70 -15.93
CA GLY A 17 5.11 4.62 -16.83
C GLY A 17 6.61 4.54 -17.08
N SER A 18 7.28 5.68 -17.28
CA SER A 18 8.73 5.70 -17.49
C SER A 18 9.50 5.28 -16.24
N ILE A 19 9.10 5.78 -15.08
CA ILE A 19 9.71 5.43 -13.78
C ILE A 19 9.52 3.94 -13.48
N PHE A 20 8.28 3.45 -13.60
CA PHE A 20 7.94 2.09 -13.24
C PHE A 20 8.55 1.07 -14.22
N ASN A 21 8.57 1.36 -15.52
CA ASN A 21 9.29 0.51 -16.49
C ASN A 21 10.80 0.49 -16.25
N GLY A 22 11.39 1.63 -15.88
CA GLY A 22 12.81 1.70 -15.51
C GLY A 22 13.13 0.81 -14.32
N PHE A 23 12.31 0.85 -13.28
CA PHE A 23 12.44 -0.02 -12.10
C PHE A 23 12.25 -1.50 -12.44
N LEU A 24 11.24 -1.85 -13.22
CA LEU A 24 10.99 -3.24 -13.62
C LEU A 24 12.07 -3.81 -14.57
N SER A 25 13.04 -3.00 -15.01
CA SER A 25 14.15 -3.49 -15.83
C SER A 25 15.10 -4.42 -15.08
N ASP A 26 15.16 -4.31 -13.75
CA ASP A 26 15.94 -5.17 -12.85
C ASP A 26 15.20 -6.48 -12.49
N PHE A 27 13.93 -6.61 -12.90
CA PHE A 27 13.07 -7.77 -12.64
C PHE A 27 13.03 -8.71 -13.85
N GLN A 28 12.41 -9.88 -13.68
CA GLN A 28 12.23 -10.81 -14.79
C GLN A 28 11.42 -10.18 -15.94
N PRO A 29 11.67 -10.55 -17.21
CA PRO A 29 11.01 -9.92 -18.36
C PRO A 29 9.48 -9.96 -18.33
N ASP A 30 8.88 -10.95 -17.66
CA ASP A 30 7.43 -11.09 -17.53
C ASP A 30 6.78 -9.89 -16.80
N PHE A 31 7.50 -9.21 -15.91
CA PHE A 31 7.00 -8.03 -15.19
C PHE A 31 6.73 -6.83 -16.10
N ARG A 32 7.35 -6.76 -17.28
CA ARG A 32 7.10 -5.68 -18.24
C ARG A 32 5.66 -5.69 -18.75
N SER A 33 5.01 -6.87 -18.77
CA SER A 33 3.63 -7.01 -19.22
C SER A 33 2.62 -6.31 -18.30
N ILE A 34 2.92 -6.21 -16.99
CA ILE A 34 2.04 -5.58 -15.99
C ILE A 34 2.32 -4.08 -15.79
N ALA A 35 3.44 -3.56 -16.31
CA ALA A 35 3.85 -2.17 -16.09
C ALA A 35 2.79 -1.15 -16.57
N LYS A 36 2.38 -1.26 -17.84
CA LYS A 36 1.37 -0.37 -18.42
C LYS A 36 -0.01 -0.55 -17.77
N PRO A 37 -0.55 -1.78 -17.62
CA PRO A 37 -1.79 -2.03 -16.88
C PRO A 37 -1.83 -1.42 -15.48
N ILE A 38 -0.77 -1.58 -14.68
CA ILE A 38 -0.70 -1.00 -13.31
C ILE A 38 -0.76 0.52 -13.36
N VAL A 39 0.00 1.16 -14.25
CA VAL A 39 0.00 2.63 -14.34
C VAL A 39 -1.35 3.17 -14.81
N ASP A 40 -1.95 2.54 -15.83
CA ASP A 40 -3.28 2.95 -16.31
C ASP A 40 -4.34 2.77 -15.21
N ALA A 41 -4.33 1.63 -14.50
CA ALA A 41 -5.22 1.36 -13.38
C ALA A 41 -5.01 2.34 -12.22
N SER A 42 -3.76 2.69 -11.89
CA SER A 42 -3.46 3.61 -10.78
C SER A 42 -3.95 5.02 -11.05
N VAL A 43 -3.77 5.50 -12.30
CA VAL A 43 -4.26 6.82 -12.70
C VAL A 43 -5.78 6.85 -12.72
N GLU A 44 -6.43 5.80 -13.23
CA GLU A 44 -7.89 5.69 -13.21
C GLU A 44 -8.44 5.61 -11.77
N ALA A 45 -7.80 4.84 -10.89
CA ALA A 45 -8.16 4.77 -9.47
C ALA A 45 -8.07 6.14 -8.81
N TYR A 46 -6.98 6.87 -9.05
CA TYR A 46 -6.80 8.23 -8.52
C TYR A 46 -7.91 9.18 -8.99
N VAL A 47 -8.24 9.18 -10.29
CA VAL A 47 -9.32 10.03 -10.84
C VAL A 47 -10.66 9.68 -10.18
N ARG A 48 -11.04 8.40 -10.14
CA ARG A 48 -12.31 7.98 -9.52
C ARG A 48 -12.38 8.34 -8.04
N ILE A 49 -11.33 8.07 -7.27
CA ILE A 49 -11.28 8.43 -5.84
C ILE A 49 -11.42 9.95 -5.66
N SER A 50 -10.73 10.75 -6.46
CA SER A 50 -10.79 12.21 -6.39
C SER A 50 -12.16 12.79 -6.78
N GLU A 51 -12.93 12.12 -7.62
CA GLU A 51 -14.24 12.57 -8.09
C GLU A 51 -15.41 12.03 -7.24
N GLU A 52 -15.31 10.79 -6.76
CA GLU A 52 -16.41 10.10 -6.08
C GLU A 52 -16.30 10.21 -4.55
N LEU A 53 -15.09 10.25 -3.99
CA LEU A 53 -14.85 10.36 -2.54
C LEU A 53 -14.51 11.81 -2.15
N LEU A 54 -15.46 12.72 -2.40
CA LEU A 54 -15.25 14.16 -2.19
C LEU A 54 -15.12 14.54 -0.71
N PRO A 55 -14.25 15.52 -0.39
CA PRO A 55 -14.13 16.03 0.96
C PRO A 55 -15.42 16.74 1.38
N THR A 56 -15.97 16.33 2.52
CA THR A 56 -17.07 17.03 3.21
C THR A 56 -16.55 17.61 4.52
N PRO A 57 -17.25 18.54 5.19
CA PRO A 57 -16.85 19.02 6.52
C PRO A 57 -16.63 17.89 7.53
N ALA A 58 -17.36 16.77 7.40
CA ALA A 58 -17.18 15.58 8.23
C ALA A 58 -16.03 14.66 7.75
N LYS A 59 -15.65 14.73 6.46
CA LYS A 59 -14.62 13.90 5.80
C LYS A 59 -13.53 14.76 5.15
N SER A 60 -13.03 15.77 5.87
CA SER A 60 -12.10 16.77 5.32
C SER A 60 -10.74 16.21 4.87
N HIS A 61 -10.35 15.06 5.43
CA HIS A 61 -9.12 14.33 5.12
C HIS A 61 -9.24 13.49 3.83
N TYR A 62 -10.39 13.48 3.15
CA TYR A 62 -10.58 12.87 1.82
C TYR A 62 -10.07 13.80 0.70
N THR A 63 -8.95 14.48 0.96
CA THR A 63 -8.30 15.36 -0.01
C THR A 63 -7.17 14.60 -0.68
N PHE A 64 -7.45 14.10 -1.87
CA PHE A 64 -6.49 13.35 -2.68
C PHE A 64 -5.89 14.24 -3.76
N ASN A 65 -4.57 14.17 -3.92
CA ASN A 65 -3.85 14.90 -4.95
C ASN A 65 -2.77 14.01 -5.59
N LEU A 66 -2.11 14.50 -6.63
CA LEU A 66 -1.14 13.71 -7.39
C LEU A 66 0.05 13.19 -6.55
N ARG A 67 0.39 13.85 -5.43
CA ARG A 67 1.42 13.36 -4.50
C ARG A 67 1.04 12.02 -3.90
N ASP A 68 -0.25 11.79 -3.67
CA ASP A 68 -0.75 10.54 -3.11
C ASP A 68 -0.52 9.40 -4.11
N LEU A 69 -0.85 9.62 -5.39
CA LEU A 69 -0.52 8.67 -6.45
C LEU A 69 0.99 8.40 -6.53
N SER A 70 1.84 9.43 -6.40
CA SER A 70 3.30 9.25 -6.36
C SER A 70 3.76 8.43 -5.16
N LYS A 71 3.11 8.53 -3.99
CA LYS A 71 3.42 7.73 -2.80
C LYS A 71 3.13 6.23 -3.02
N VAL A 72 2.06 5.89 -3.75
CA VAL A 72 1.76 4.49 -4.09
C VAL A 72 2.91 3.86 -4.87
N PHE A 73 3.41 4.57 -5.89
CA PHE A 73 4.57 4.11 -6.65
C PHE A 73 5.83 4.13 -5.80
N GLN A 74 6.08 5.17 -5.00
CA GLN A 74 7.24 5.21 -4.11
C GLN A 74 7.30 3.99 -3.20
N GLY A 75 6.18 3.57 -2.61
CA GLY A 75 6.11 2.37 -1.78
C GLY A 75 6.35 1.09 -2.58
N THR A 76 5.75 1.00 -3.78
CA THR A 76 5.93 -0.16 -4.68
C THR A 76 7.40 -0.32 -5.10
N LEU A 77 8.11 0.80 -5.28
CA LEU A 77 9.53 0.84 -5.66
C LEU A 77 10.49 0.44 -4.54
N MET A 78 10.01 0.25 -3.30
CA MET A 78 10.87 -0.18 -2.17
C MET A 78 11.19 -1.68 -2.20
N VAL A 79 10.46 -2.48 -2.97
CA VAL A 79 10.68 -3.93 -3.03
C VAL A 79 11.93 -4.28 -3.84
N LEU A 80 12.69 -5.26 -3.36
CA LEU A 80 13.83 -5.81 -4.09
C LEU A 80 13.38 -6.96 -5.00
N PRO A 81 14.04 -7.21 -6.16
CA PRO A 81 13.75 -8.36 -7.00
C PRO A 81 13.78 -9.70 -6.25
N ALA A 82 14.67 -9.83 -5.25
CA ALA A 82 14.76 -11.02 -4.40
C ALA A 82 13.52 -11.24 -3.51
N SER A 83 12.79 -10.18 -3.17
CA SER A 83 11.59 -10.22 -2.32
C SER A 83 10.28 -10.29 -3.14
N CYS A 84 10.35 -10.16 -4.47
CA CYS A 84 9.20 -10.17 -5.35
C CYS A 84 9.40 -11.19 -6.50
N PRO A 85 9.17 -12.50 -6.22
CA PRO A 85 9.49 -13.57 -7.16
C PRO A 85 8.52 -13.69 -8.34
N SER A 86 7.35 -13.03 -8.30
CA SER A 86 6.33 -13.15 -9.34
C SER A 86 5.56 -11.85 -9.56
N ARG A 87 4.97 -11.71 -10.75
CA ARG A 87 4.09 -10.59 -11.09
C ARG A 87 2.88 -10.46 -10.16
N ASP A 88 2.44 -11.58 -9.61
CA ASP A 88 1.31 -11.67 -8.67
C ASP A 88 1.69 -11.05 -7.30
N VAL A 89 2.92 -11.26 -6.82
CA VAL A 89 3.44 -10.56 -5.64
C VAL A 89 3.55 -9.05 -5.89
N MET A 90 3.99 -8.63 -7.08
CA MET A 90 4.03 -7.20 -7.46
C MET A 90 2.64 -6.58 -7.51
N LEU A 91 1.65 -7.31 -8.04
CA LEU A 91 0.26 -6.87 -8.07
C LEU A 91 -0.29 -6.68 -6.66
N ARG A 92 -0.09 -7.68 -5.78
CA ARG A 92 -0.47 -7.56 -4.36
C ARG A 92 0.23 -6.38 -3.69
N LEU A 93 1.53 -6.21 -3.91
CA LEU A 93 2.27 -5.08 -3.36
C LEU A 93 1.66 -3.74 -3.81
N TRP A 94 1.34 -3.59 -5.09
CA TRP A 94 0.69 -2.38 -5.58
C TRP A 94 -0.67 -2.12 -4.92
N VAL A 95 -1.49 -3.15 -4.73
CA VAL A 95 -2.78 -3.03 -4.02
C VAL A 95 -2.57 -2.68 -2.54
N HIS A 96 -1.52 -3.20 -1.91
CA HIS A 96 -1.14 -2.86 -0.54
C HIS A 96 -0.85 -1.36 -0.42
N GLU A 97 0.02 -0.85 -1.29
CA GLU A 97 0.43 0.55 -1.27
C GLU A 97 -0.73 1.49 -1.63
N ALA A 98 -1.57 1.11 -2.60
CA ALA A 98 -2.78 1.85 -2.93
C ALA A 98 -3.72 1.95 -1.73
N SER A 99 -3.92 0.84 -1.02
CA SER A 99 -4.75 0.83 0.19
C SER A 99 -4.15 1.69 1.31
N ARG A 100 -2.83 1.61 1.55
CA ARG A 100 -2.16 2.45 2.55
C ARG A 100 -2.28 3.95 2.29
N VAL A 101 -2.28 4.34 1.02
CA VAL A 101 -2.36 5.76 0.66
C VAL A 101 -3.80 6.26 0.68
N PHE A 102 -4.74 5.47 0.14
CA PHE A 102 -6.12 5.88 -0.09
C PHE A 102 -7.08 5.30 0.94
N HIS A 103 -7.14 3.97 1.07
CA HIS A 103 -8.08 3.26 1.93
C HIS A 103 -7.91 3.61 3.41
N ASP A 104 -6.69 3.77 3.90
CA ASP A 104 -6.43 4.11 5.32
C ASP A 104 -7.00 5.47 5.74
N ARG A 105 -7.27 6.37 4.77
CA ARG A 105 -7.91 7.65 5.04
C ARG A 105 -9.42 7.54 5.12
N LEU A 106 -10.01 6.43 4.67
CA LEU A 106 -11.45 6.25 4.66
C LEU A 106 -11.93 5.86 6.07
N ILE A 107 -13.00 6.50 6.51
CA ILE A 107 -13.59 6.25 7.83
C ILE A 107 -14.72 5.23 7.73
N ASN A 108 -15.63 5.47 6.79
CA ASN A 108 -16.85 4.69 6.63
C ASN A 108 -16.54 3.33 6.02
N ASP A 109 -17.21 2.30 6.52
CA ASP A 109 -17.05 0.94 5.98
C ASP A 109 -17.60 0.84 4.55
N GLU A 110 -18.62 1.64 4.21
CA GLU A 110 -19.13 1.72 2.83
C GLU A 110 -18.08 2.27 1.85
N ASP A 111 -17.36 3.33 2.23
CA ASP A 111 -16.33 3.92 1.37
C ASP A 111 -15.14 2.97 1.21
N LYS A 112 -14.77 2.27 2.30
CA LYS A 112 -13.72 1.25 2.29
C LYS A 112 -14.06 0.09 1.37
N GLU A 113 -15.29 -0.38 1.43
CA GLU A 113 -15.76 -1.49 0.59
C GLU A 113 -15.87 -1.06 -0.88
N TYR A 114 -16.35 0.16 -1.12
CA TYR A 114 -16.30 0.78 -2.45
C TYR A 114 -14.88 0.79 -3.02
N PHE A 115 -13.88 1.20 -2.24
CA PHE A 115 -12.48 1.20 -2.68
C PHE A 115 -12.01 -0.20 -3.10
N LYS A 116 -12.30 -1.23 -2.31
CA LYS A 116 -11.89 -2.61 -2.64
C LYS A 116 -12.56 -3.11 -3.92
N HIS A 117 -13.86 -2.85 -4.08
CA HIS A 117 -14.58 -3.22 -5.30
C HIS A 117 -14.03 -2.48 -6.53
N MET A 118 -13.79 -1.18 -6.42
CA MET A 118 -13.17 -0.37 -7.48
C MET A 118 -11.79 -0.93 -7.86
N MET A 119 -10.94 -1.28 -6.88
CA MET A 119 -9.63 -1.88 -7.17
C MET A 119 -9.76 -3.23 -7.90
N ALA A 120 -10.66 -4.11 -7.46
CA ALA A 120 -10.91 -5.39 -8.13
C ALA A 120 -11.46 -5.21 -9.56
N GLU A 121 -12.34 -4.23 -9.78
CA GLU A 121 -12.85 -3.87 -11.10
C GLU A 121 -11.72 -3.42 -12.02
N LEU A 122 -10.84 -2.53 -11.56
CA LEU A 122 -9.71 -2.02 -12.34
C LEU A 122 -8.71 -3.12 -12.69
N ILE A 123 -8.42 -4.02 -11.76
CA ILE A 123 -7.56 -5.18 -11.98
C ILE A 123 -8.12 -6.08 -13.09
N THR A 124 -9.43 -6.33 -13.04
CA THR A 124 -10.12 -7.12 -14.07
C THR A 124 -10.11 -6.40 -15.42
N LYS A 125 -10.45 -5.11 -15.43
CA LYS A 125 -10.50 -4.25 -16.63
C LYS A 125 -9.17 -4.19 -17.36
N HIS A 126 -8.07 -4.07 -16.61
CA HIS A 126 -6.71 -3.95 -17.17
C HIS A 126 -6.00 -5.31 -17.34
N GLY A 127 -6.69 -6.42 -17.10
CA GLY A 127 -6.18 -7.77 -17.39
C GLY A 127 -5.05 -8.23 -16.46
N LEU A 128 -5.02 -7.75 -15.21
CA LEU A 128 -3.98 -8.06 -14.22
C LEU A 128 -4.16 -9.43 -13.57
N GLY A 129 -5.32 -10.06 -13.74
CA GLY A 129 -5.52 -11.49 -13.49
C GLY A 129 -5.70 -11.90 -12.01
N ALA A 130 -6.08 -10.98 -11.13
CA ALA A 130 -6.50 -11.28 -9.76
C ALA A 130 -7.97 -10.90 -9.56
N THR A 131 -8.65 -11.63 -8.67
CA THR A 131 -10.04 -11.37 -8.29
C THR A 131 -10.13 -10.66 -6.94
N TYR A 132 -11.33 -10.20 -6.59
CA TYR A 132 -11.60 -9.63 -5.27
C TYR A 132 -11.22 -10.62 -4.16
N ASP A 133 -11.59 -11.90 -4.30
CA ASP A 133 -11.37 -12.91 -3.28
C ASP A 133 -9.89 -13.25 -3.07
N ASP A 134 -9.11 -13.24 -4.16
CA ASP A 134 -7.66 -13.44 -4.12
C ASP A 134 -6.94 -12.36 -3.30
N LEU A 135 -7.50 -11.14 -3.27
CA LEU A 135 -6.88 -9.96 -2.68
C LEU A 135 -7.40 -9.64 -1.27
N PHE A 136 -8.69 -9.83 -1.02
CA PHE A 136 -9.34 -9.29 0.18
C PHE A 136 -10.01 -10.34 1.07
N THR A 137 -10.29 -11.54 0.56
CA THR A 137 -11.07 -12.56 1.29
C THR A 137 -10.18 -13.62 1.95
N HIS A 138 -9.23 -14.19 1.19
CA HIS A 138 -8.52 -15.40 1.63
C HIS A 138 -7.17 -15.15 2.29
N ARG A 139 -6.56 -14.00 2.02
CA ARG A 139 -5.19 -13.71 2.44
C ARG A 139 -5.03 -12.27 2.85
N GLN A 140 -4.26 -12.05 3.90
CA GLN A 140 -3.91 -10.71 4.34
C GLN A 140 -2.88 -10.11 3.41
N LEU A 141 -3.15 -8.88 3.01
CA LEU A 141 -2.38 -8.16 2.01
C LEU A 141 -1.48 -7.16 2.74
N VAL A 142 -0.42 -7.68 3.36
CA VAL A 142 0.49 -6.93 4.24
C VAL A 142 1.92 -7.05 3.74
N PHE A 143 2.59 -5.92 3.57
CA PHE A 143 4.01 -5.83 3.24
C PHE A 143 4.74 -5.02 4.31
N GLY A 144 5.99 -5.39 4.59
CA GLY A 144 6.75 -4.78 5.67
C GLY A 144 8.23 -5.12 5.61
N ASP A 145 9.04 -4.27 6.23
CA ASP A 145 10.49 -4.44 6.41
C ASP A 145 10.86 -4.83 7.85
N PHE A 146 9.87 -4.91 8.74
CA PHE A 146 10.05 -5.09 10.18
C PHE A 146 9.99 -6.56 10.64
N MET A 147 9.84 -7.53 9.74
CA MET A 147 9.76 -8.96 10.11
C MET A 147 11.07 -9.55 10.66
N ARG A 148 12.17 -8.78 10.61
CA ARG A 148 13.50 -9.18 11.09
C ARG A 148 14.00 -8.16 12.11
N MET A 149 13.92 -8.52 13.38
CA MET A 149 14.40 -7.69 14.48
C MET A 149 15.93 -7.67 14.55
N GLY A 150 16.48 -6.58 15.10
CA GLY A 150 17.93 -6.43 15.31
C GLY A 150 18.74 -6.03 14.08
N LEU A 151 18.13 -5.91 12.90
CA LEU A 151 18.79 -5.38 11.71
C LEU A 151 18.68 -3.84 11.65
N GLU A 152 19.76 -3.22 11.19
CA GLU A 152 19.79 -1.80 10.79
C GLU A 152 18.79 -1.56 9.65
N ARG A 153 18.26 -0.33 9.55
CA ARG A 153 17.17 -0.02 8.60
C ARG A 153 17.55 -0.31 7.15
N GLU A 154 18.80 -0.10 6.79
CA GLU A 154 19.33 -0.28 5.44
C GLU A 154 19.43 -1.75 5.03
N GLU A 155 19.48 -2.67 6.00
CA GLU A 155 19.57 -4.12 5.76
C GLU A 155 18.19 -4.79 5.76
N ARG A 156 17.15 -4.07 6.18
CA ARG A 156 15.79 -4.59 6.20
C ARG A 156 15.25 -4.71 4.78
N LYS A 157 14.57 -5.83 4.53
CA LYS A 157 14.01 -6.14 3.22
C LYS A 157 12.51 -5.94 3.28
N TYR A 158 11.99 -5.10 2.39
CA TYR A 158 10.56 -4.97 2.21
C TYR A 158 10.02 -6.24 1.54
N GLU A 159 9.22 -7.03 2.27
CA GLU A 159 8.73 -8.34 1.84
C GLU A 159 7.26 -8.56 2.21
N GLU A 160 6.61 -9.49 1.50
CA GLU A 160 5.23 -9.90 1.80
C GLU A 160 5.19 -10.66 3.12
N VAL A 161 4.28 -10.27 4.01
CA VAL A 161 4.04 -10.96 5.28
C VAL A 161 3.02 -12.06 5.06
N THR A 162 3.47 -13.32 5.07
CA THR A 162 2.60 -14.48 4.78
C THR A 162 2.01 -15.15 6.02
N ASP A 163 2.60 -14.90 7.20
CA ASP A 163 2.25 -15.56 8.46
C ASP A 163 1.82 -14.51 9.49
N SER A 164 0.53 -14.44 9.76
CA SER A 164 -0.08 -13.51 10.71
C SER A 164 0.29 -13.82 12.16
N SER A 165 0.52 -15.08 12.52
CA SER A 165 0.95 -15.44 13.88
C SER A 165 2.38 -14.96 14.13
N ARG A 166 3.25 -15.13 13.14
CA ARG A 166 4.62 -14.59 13.19
C ARG A 166 4.63 -13.06 13.24
N LEU A 167 3.75 -12.41 12.48
CA LEU A 167 3.58 -10.95 12.52
C LEU A 167 3.28 -10.47 13.94
N ILE A 168 2.30 -11.07 14.61
CA ILE A 168 1.91 -10.69 15.97
C ILE A 168 3.10 -10.88 16.93
N SER A 169 3.77 -12.03 16.89
CA SER A 169 4.93 -12.30 17.74
C SER A 169 6.03 -11.24 17.58
N VAL A 170 6.38 -10.88 16.35
CA VAL A 170 7.42 -9.87 16.09
C VAL A 170 7.01 -8.50 16.63
N LEU A 171 5.73 -8.13 16.50
CA LEU A 171 5.26 -6.85 17.02
C LEU A 171 5.19 -6.83 18.56
N GLU A 172 4.91 -7.97 19.19
CA GLU A 172 4.99 -8.11 20.65
C GLU A 172 6.43 -7.99 21.14
N ASP A 173 7.39 -8.61 20.45
CA ASP A 173 8.81 -8.47 20.76
C ASP A 173 9.27 -6.99 20.65
N TYR A 174 8.84 -6.26 19.60
CA TYR A 174 9.11 -4.82 19.49
C TYR A 174 8.49 -3.99 20.62
N LEU A 175 7.28 -4.35 21.06
CA LEU A 175 6.60 -3.68 22.17
C LEU A 175 7.36 -3.91 23.49
N ASP A 176 7.86 -5.12 23.69
CA ASP A 176 8.65 -5.46 24.87
C ASP A 176 10.01 -4.75 24.86
N ASP A 177 10.72 -4.72 23.73
CA ASP A 177 11.95 -3.95 23.55
C ASP A 177 11.73 -2.46 23.83
N TYR A 178 10.64 -1.88 23.33
CA TYR A 178 10.28 -0.49 23.63
C TYR A 178 10.04 -0.29 25.13
N ASN A 179 9.29 -1.19 25.77
CA ASN A 179 8.96 -1.12 27.19
C ASN A 179 10.18 -1.31 28.11
N LEU A 180 11.20 -2.02 27.66
CA LEU A 180 12.47 -2.16 28.38
C LEU A 180 13.31 -0.87 28.33
N ALA A 181 13.24 -0.13 27.22
CA ALA A 181 14.00 1.11 27.03
C ALA A 181 13.26 2.37 27.52
N ALA A 182 11.92 2.35 27.57
CA ALA A 182 11.10 3.51 27.87
C ALA A 182 10.77 3.66 29.35
N THR A 183 10.85 4.91 29.86
CA THR A 183 10.43 5.25 31.23
C THR A 183 8.92 5.10 31.45
N ASN A 184 8.11 5.29 30.40
CA ASN A 184 6.67 5.12 30.42
C ASN A 184 6.28 3.84 29.68
N ARG A 185 5.85 2.84 30.44
CA ARG A 185 5.45 1.53 29.90
C ARG A 185 4.15 1.66 29.10
N LEU A 186 4.16 1.17 27.87
CA LEU A 186 2.98 1.01 27.04
C LEU A 186 2.39 -0.39 27.27
N SER A 187 1.31 -0.46 28.04
CA SER A 187 0.49 -1.67 28.17
C SER A 187 -0.68 -1.59 27.20
N LEU A 188 -0.65 -2.41 26.16
CA LEU A 188 -1.78 -2.60 25.26
C LEU A 188 -2.63 -3.75 25.81
N ASP A 189 -3.87 -3.47 26.20
CA ASP A 189 -4.83 -4.50 26.64
C ASP A 189 -5.19 -5.43 25.47
N SER A 190 -5.60 -6.68 25.74
CA SER A 190 -5.96 -7.68 24.72
C SER A 190 -6.89 -7.16 23.61
N PRO A 191 -7.95 -6.35 23.91
CA PRO A 191 -8.81 -5.77 22.87
C PRO A 191 -8.15 -4.64 22.09
N GLN A 192 -7.20 -3.93 22.70
CA GLN A 192 -6.39 -2.90 22.04
C GLN A 192 -5.26 -3.53 21.21
N LYS A 193 -4.74 -4.69 21.61
CA LYS A 193 -3.87 -5.55 20.81
C LYS A 193 -4.64 -6.16 19.65
N GLU A 194 -5.88 -6.60 19.82
CA GLU A 194 -6.70 -7.10 18.73
C GLU A 194 -7.15 -5.97 17.79
N LYS A 195 -7.38 -4.76 18.33
CA LYS A 195 -7.55 -3.56 17.49
C LYS A 195 -6.24 -3.19 16.82
N LEU A 196 -5.14 -2.93 17.52
CA LEU A 196 -3.86 -2.51 16.94
C LEU A 196 -3.18 -3.58 16.09
N PHE A 197 -3.37 -4.86 16.38
CA PHE A 197 -2.87 -5.96 15.56
C PHE A 197 -3.88 -6.42 14.55
N GLY A 198 -5.18 -6.17 14.72
CA GLY A 198 -6.25 -6.27 13.71
C GLY A 198 -6.39 -5.01 12.83
N THR A 199 -5.70 -3.93 13.20
CA THR A 199 -5.63 -2.62 12.52
C THR A 199 -4.18 -2.29 12.14
N ALA A 200 -3.17 -3.02 12.64
CA ALA A 200 -1.88 -3.26 11.96
C ALA A 200 -2.05 -4.19 10.75
N TYR A 201 -3.28 -4.66 10.50
CA TYR A 201 -3.74 -5.11 9.19
C TYR A 201 -3.77 -3.93 8.18
N TRP A 202 -3.63 -2.68 8.64
CA TRP A 202 -3.65 -1.51 7.77
C TRP A 202 -2.64 -0.41 8.13
N THR A 203 -2.17 -0.27 9.38
CA THR A 203 -1.39 0.92 9.76
C THR A 203 -0.05 0.60 10.41
N ILE A 204 1.00 0.38 9.60
CA ILE A 204 2.39 0.51 10.07
C ILE A 204 3.11 1.61 9.28
N ASN A 205 3.18 2.77 9.93
CA ASN A 205 3.98 3.98 9.67
C ASN A 205 3.48 5.02 8.65
N ILE A 206 2.87 6.07 9.21
CA ILE A 206 3.01 7.46 8.77
C ILE A 206 3.93 8.17 9.80
N SER A 207 5.15 8.50 9.40
CA SER A 207 5.96 9.69 9.79
C SER A 207 7.37 9.51 9.21
N SER A 208 7.72 10.23 8.14
CA SER A 208 8.49 11.49 8.20
C SER A 208 8.19 12.41 9.38
#